data_AF-A0A2P2E5V8-F1
#
_entry.id   AF-A0A2P2E5V8-F1
#
_cell.length_a   1.000
_cell.length_b   1.000
_cell.length_c   1.000
_cell.angle_alpha   90.00
_cell.angle_beta   90.00
_cell.angle_gamma   90.00
#
_symmetry.space_group_name_H-M   'P 1'
#
loop_
_entity.id
_entity.type
_entity.pdbx_description
1 polymer ?
#
loop_
_entity_poly.entity_id
_entity_poly.type
_entity_poly.pdbx_seq_one_letter_code
_entity_poly.pdbx_strand_id
1 'polypeptide(L)'
;MATPFSALLAASGLSYIEAGNFLGVTKETVRDWSRGKSRTPADALEAMHDLVSRMLEKSDTLLDAYEELGSLHGSPDVIEIGMSTDDYEAKANGFVNLNHERATIGLAVAQLPLGAVKIVPRGSTVASAAAEWATSARE
;
A
#
# COMPACT_ATOMS: atom_id res chain seq x y z
N MET A 1 -22.11 9.49 -10.49
CA MET A 1 -21.92 8.08 -10.89
C MET A 1 -20.45 7.75 -10.68
N ALA A 2 -20.14 6.65 -10.01
CA ALA A 2 -18.75 6.20 -9.87
C ALA A 2 -18.34 5.48 -11.16
N THR A 3 -17.14 5.78 -11.69
CA THR A 3 -16.52 5.01 -12.77
C THR A 3 -15.64 3.90 -12.19
N PRO A 4 -15.40 2.79 -12.92
CA PRO A 4 -14.45 1.77 -12.47
C PRO A 4 -13.08 2.36 -12.13
N PHE A 5 -12.59 3.29 -12.95
CA PHE A 5 -11.35 4.01 -12.70
C PHE A 5 -11.39 4.80 -11.37
N SER A 6 -12.49 5.51 -11.08
CA SER A 6 -12.62 6.24 -9.81
C SER A 6 -12.63 5.34 -8.58
N ALA A 7 -13.16 4.11 -8.70
CA ALA A 7 -13.16 3.14 -7.62
C ALA A 7 -11.75 2.59 -7.36
N LEU A 8 -11.03 2.20 -8.42
CA LEU A 8 -9.65 1.72 -8.31
C LEU A 8 -8.70 2.81 -7.80
N LEU A 9 -8.87 4.05 -8.26
CA LEU A 9 -8.09 5.19 -7.78
C LEU A 9 -8.30 5.45 -6.28
N ALA A 10 -9.55 5.37 -5.82
CA ALA A 10 -9.85 5.53 -4.40
C ALA A 10 -9.23 4.39 -3.57
N ALA A 11 -9.30 3.15 -4.07
CA ALA A 11 -8.69 1.98 -3.43
C ALA A 11 -7.16 2.09 -3.38
N SER A 12 -6.52 2.65 -4.40
CA SER A 12 -5.06 2.76 -4.48
C SER A 12 -4.46 3.82 -3.56
N GLY A 13 -5.29 4.68 -2.96
CA GLY A 13 -4.85 5.78 -2.11
C GLY A 13 -4.12 6.91 -2.87
N LEU A 14 -4.13 6.90 -4.20
CA LEU A 14 -3.46 7.92 -5.00
C LEU A 14 -4.37 9.13 -5.22
N SER A 15 -3.78 10.32 -5.16
CA SER A 15 -4.40 11.56 -5.66
C SER A 15 -4.40 11.62 -7.19
N TYR A 16 -5.14 12.56 -7.78
CA TYR A 16 -5.12 12.78 -9.23
C TYR A 16 -3.74 13.12 -9.80
N ILE A 17 -2.89 13.78 -9.01
CA ILE A 17 -1.53 14.14 -9.43
C ILE A 17 -0.66 12.89 -9.44
N GLU A 18 -0.71 12.09 -8.37
CA GLU A 18 0.10 10.89 -8.25
C GLU A 18 -0.31 9.83 -9.27
N ALA A 19 -1.61 9.64 -9.48
CA ALA A 19 -2.12 8.75 -10.53
C ALA A 19 -1.76 9.25 -11.93
N GLY A 20 -1.74 10.57 -12.16
CA GLY A 20 -1.27 11.14 -13.41
C GLY A 20 0.19 10.80 -13.67
N ASN A 21 1.04 10.97 -12.65
CA ASN A 21 2.45 10.60 -12.73
C ASN A 21 2.65 9.10 -12.95
N PHE A 22 1.88 8.25 -12.25
CA PHE A 22 1.93 6.79 -12.39
C PHE A 22 1.54 6.32 -13.80
N LEU A 23 0.49 6.92 -14.37
CA LEU A 23 -0.07 6.55 -15.68
C LEU A 23 0.56 7.32 -16.85
N GLY A 24 1.47 8.27 -16.59
CA GLY A 24 2.07 9.11 -17.63
C GLY A 24 1.11 10.10 -18.30
N VAL A 25 0.08 10.58 -17.57
CA VAL A 25 -0.93 11.52 -18.07
C VAL A 25 -1.12 12.72 -17.15
N THR A 26 -1.84 13.74 -17.61
CA THR A 26 -2.14 14.93 -16.79
C THR A 26 -3.17 14.63 -15.70
N LYS A 27 -3.13 15.39 -14.59
CA LYS A 27 -4.15 15.30 -13.53
C LYS A 27 -5.57 15.61 -14.06
N GLU A 28 -5.69 16.45 -15.07
CA GLU A 28 -6.96 16.78 -15.74
C GLU A 28 -7.53 15.55 -16.45
N THR A 29 -6.70 14.80 -17.15
CA THR A 29 -7.07 13.52 -17.80
C THR A 29 -7.61 12.53 -16.76
N VAL A 30 -6.88 12.34 -15.65
CA VAL A 30 -7.30 11.45 -14.54
C VAL A 30 -8.64 11.89 -13.97
N ARG A 31 -8.83 13.20 -13.75
CA ARG A 31 -10.08 13.77 -13.25
C ARG A 31 -11.25 13.54 -14.21
N ASP A 32 -11.03 13.66 -15.51
CA ASP A 32 -12.07 13.47 -16.51
C ASP A 32 -12.49 11.98 -16.62
N TRP A 33 -11.53 11.05 -16.57
CA TRP A 33 -11.81 9.60 -16.44
C TRP A 33 -12.56 9.27 -15.15
N SER A 34 -12.15 9.85 -14.02
CA SER A 34 -12.80 9.62 -12.72
C SER A 34 -14.24 10.11 -12.69
N ARG A 35 -14.55 11.19 -13.44
CA ARG A 35 -15.91 11.75 -13.55
C ARG A 35 -16.73 11.15 -14.68
N GLY A 36 -16.15 10.26 -15.49
CA GLY A 36 -16.80 9.68 -16.67
C GLY A 36 -17.03 10.69 -17.80
N LYS A 37 -16.30 11.82 -17.79
CA LYS A 37 -16.36 12.81 -18.88
C LYS A 37 -15.70 12.30 -20.15
N SER A 38 -14.73 11.41 -20.00
CA SER A 38 -14.07 10.68 -21.09
C SER A 38 -13.94 9.21 -20.69
N ARG A 39 -13.91 8.34 -21.70
CA ARG A 39 -13.69 6.91 -21.48
C ARG A 39 -12.24 6.69 -21.04
N THR A 40 -12.05 5.96 -19.96
CA THR A 40 -10.73 5.46 -19.54
C THR A 40 -10.22 4.46 -20.58
N PRO A 41 -9.00 4.64 -21.11
CA PRO A 41 -8.30 3.64 -21.90
C PRO A 41 -8.17 2.30 -21.15
N ALA A 42 -8.16 1.19 -21.90
CA ALA A 42 -8.13 -0.15 -21.30
C ALA A 42 -6.82 -0.43 -20.56
N ASP A 43 -5.70 -0.02 -21.12
CA ASP A 43 -4.35 -0.09 -20.53
C ASP A 43 -4.24 0.71 -19.22
N ALA A 44 -4.81 1.92 -19.18
CA ALA A 44 -4.84 2.71 -17.95
C ALA A 44 -5.70 2.06 -16.86
N LEU A 45 -6.78 1.37 -17.23
CA LEU A 45 -7.62 0.64 -16.29
C LEU A 45 -6.93 -0.64 -15.79
N GLU A 46 -6.25 -1.37 -16.68
CA GLU A 46 -5.43 -2.54 -16.36
C GLU A 46 -4.28 -2.18 -15.42
N ALA A 47 -3.56 -1.09 -15.68
CA ALA A 47 -2.50 -0.61 -14.79
C ALA A 47 -3.00 -0.28 -13.38
N MET A 48 -4.19 0.34 -13.25
CA MET A 48 -4.80 0.60 -11.94
C MET A 48 -5.29 -0.68 -11.26
N HIS A 49 -5.80 -1.63 -12.03
CA HIS A 49 -6.20 -2.95 -11.53
C HIS A 49 -4.99 -3.72 -10.97
N ASP A 50 -3.90 -3.77 -11.72
CA ASP A 50 -2.66 -4.42 -11.32
C ASP A 50 -2.05 -3.76 -10.08
N LEU A 51 -2.10 -2.43 -10.01
CA LEU A 51 -1.64 -1.69 -8.84
C LEU A 51 -2.39 -2.14 -7.58
N VAL A 52 -3.72 -2.14 -7.61
CA VAL A 52 -4.55 -2.56 -6.48
C VAL A 52 -4.37 -4.05 -6.16
N SER A 53 -4.20 -4.89 -7.17
CA SER A 53 -3.94 -6.33 -6.97
C SER A 53 -2.63 -6.57 -6.20
N ARG A 54 -1.56 -5.84 -6.54
CA ARG A 54 -0.28 -5.88 -5.81
C ARG A 54 -0.40 -5.35 -4.38
N MET A 55 -1.31 -4.42 -4.11
CA MET A 55 -1.59 -3.97 -2.74
C MET A 55 -2.20 -5.11 -1.92
N LEU A 56 -3.14 -5.86 -2.50
CA LEU A 56 -3.75 -7.02 -1.84
C LEU A 56 -2.69 -8.09 -1.54
N GLU A 57 -1.85 -8.44 -2.51
CA GLU A 57 -0.75 -9.40 -2.33
C GLU A 57 0.21 -8.97 -1.21
N LYS A 58 0.60 -7.69 -1.17
CA LYS A 58 1.47 -7.14 -0.10
C LYS A 58 0.77 -7.11 1.26
N SER A 59 -0.54 -6.83 1.29
CA SER A 59 -1.35 -6.91 2.50
C SER A 59 -1.40 -8.33 3.04
N ASP A 60 -1.64 -9.31 2.18
CA ASP A 60 -1.69 -10.74 2.55
C ASP A 60 -0.33 -11.21 3.09
N THR A 61 0.78 -10.79 2.45
CA THR A 61 2.14 -11.08 2.96
C THR A 61 2.35 -10.58 4.39
N LEU A 62 1.76 -9.44 4.76
CA LEU A 62 1.85 -8.91 6.13
C LEU A 62 1.05 -9.79 7.11
N LEU A 63 -0.13 -10.25 6.69
CA LEU A 63 -0.99 -11.12 7.50
C LEU A 63 -0.37 -12.49 7.69
N ASP A 64 0.23 -13.07 6.64
CA ASP A 64 0.97 -14.32 6.73
C ASP A 64 2.11 -14.22 7.75
N ALA A 65 2.86 -13.11 7.74
CA ALA A 65 3.92 -12.87 8.72
C ALA A 65 3.39 -12.75 10.15
N TYR A 66 2.21 -12.14 10.34
CA TYR A 66 1.55 -12.07 11.64
C TYR A 66 1.13 -13.47 12.13
N GLU A 67 0.52 -14.28 11.27
CA GLU A 67 0.08 -15.65 11.60
C GLU A 67 1.25 -16.58 11.91
N GLU A 68 2.33 -16.49 11.12
CA GLU A 68 3.57 -17.24 11.33
C GLU A 68 4.19 -16.91 12.69
N LEU A 69 4.39 -15.62 12.99
CA LEU A 69 4.95 -15.17 14.26
C LEU A 69 4.04 -15.54 15.45
N GLY A 70 2.72 -15.41 15.28
CA GLY A 70 1.74 -15.82 16.28
C GLY A 70 1.79 -17.32 16.59
N SER A 71 2.04 -18.14 15.58
CA SER A 71 2.19 -19.60 15.74
C SER A 71 3.49 -19.98 16.46
N LEU A 72 4.56 -19.22 16.24
CA LEU A 72 5.88 -19.47 16.85
C LEU A 72 6.00 -18.93 18.28
N HIS A 73 5.37 -17.79 18.58
CA HIS A 73 5.61 -17.03 19.81
C HIS A 73 4.34 -16.76 20.65
N GLY A 74 3.17 -17.15 20.15
CA GLY A 74 1.88 -16.77 20.73
C GLY A 74 1.39 -15.40 20.24
N SER A 75 0.13 -15.07 20.56
CA SER A 75 -0.46 -13.80 20.13
C SER A 75 0.24 -12.60 20.79
N PRO A 76 0.69 -11.60 20.02
CA PRO A 76 1.37 -10.43 20.57
C PRO A 76 0.39 -9.44 21.22
N ASP A 77 0.83 -8.77 22.29
CA ASP A 77 0.08 -7.66 22.91
C ASP A 77 0.10 -6.38 22.04
N VAL A 78 1.17 -6.20 21.25
CA VAL A 78 1.38 -5.04 20.36
C VAL A 78 1.97 -5.52 19.04
N ILE A 79 1.44 -5.01 17.93
CA ILE A 79 1.90 -5.24 16.57
C ILE A 79 2.47 -3.92 16.05
N GLU A 80 3.78 -3.87 15.77
CA GLU A 80 4.41 -2.71 15.12
C GLU A 80 4.57 -2.97 13.63
N ILE A 81 3.99 -2.11 12.80
CA ILE A 81 4.17 -2.14 11.35
C ILE A 81 5.06 -0.96 10.97
N GLY A 82 6.25 -1.28 10.46
CA GLY A 82 7.18 -0.29 9.93
C GLY A 82 6.68 0.29 8.60
N MET A 83 6.57 1.60 8.51
CA MET A 83 6.22 2.34 7.29
C MET A 83 7.40 3.23 6.88
N SER A 84 7.59 3.41 5.58
CA SER A 84 8.60 4.33 5.05
C SER A 84 8.42 5.75 5.58
N THR A 85 9.51 6.50 5.66
CA THR A 85 9.54 7.90 6.13
C THR A 85 9.21 8.90 5.04
N ASP A 86 9.50 8.57 3.78
CA ASP A 86 9.26 9.41 2.61
C ASP A 86 8.95 8.59 1.34
N ASP A 87 8.67 9.30 0.23
CA ASP A 87 8.37 8.70 -1.07
C ASP A 87 9.58 8.01 -1.71
N TYR A 88 10.80 8.37 -1.35
CA TYR A 88 12.00 7.74 -1.89
C TYR A 88 12.16 6.34 -1.31
N GLU A 89 12.04 6.21 0.01
CA GLU A 89 12.05 4.94 0.71
C GLU A 89 10.84 4.06 0.31
N ALA A 90 9.64 4.64 0.21
CA ALA A 90 8.45 3.90 -0.25
C ALA A 90 8.65 3.30 -1.64
N LYS A 91 9.28 4.04 -2.57
CA LYS A 91 9.62 3.55 -3.90
C LYS A 91 10.65 2.43 -3.87
N ALA A 92 11.67 2.53 -3.02
CA ALA A 92 12.65 1.46 -2.83
C ALA A 92 11.97 0.17 -2.34
N ASN A 93 10.91 0.28 -1.53
CA ASN A 93 10.10 -0.84 -1.04
C ASN A 93 9.01 -1.32 -2.03
N GLY A 94 9.02 -0.82 -3.27
CA GLY A 94 8.11 -1.24 -4.34
C GLY A 94 6.72 -0.62 -4.29
N PHE A 95 6.56 0.52 -3.60
CA PHE A 95 5.33 1.32 -3.64
C PHE A 95 5.46 2.49 -4.62
N VAL A 96 4.33 3.05 -5.09
CA VAL A 96 4.36 4.26 -5.93
C VAL A 96 4.84 5.48 -5.15
N ASN A 97 4.40 5.60 -3.90
CA ASN A 97 4.70 6.67 -2.95
C ASN A 97 4.22 6.26 -1.54
N LEU A 98 4.38 7.16 -0.57
CA LEU A 98 3.99 6.93 0.82
C LEU A 98 2.48 6.76 1.02
N ASN A 99 1.64 7.39 0.19
CA ASN A 99 0.18 7.25 0.29
C ASN A 99 -0.29 5.86 -0.17
N HIS A 100 0.32 5.33 -1.23
CA HIS A 100 0.08 3.98 -1.72
C HIS A 100 0.52 2.91 -0.71
N GLU A 101 1.69 3.09 -0.08
CA GLU A 101 2.13 2.23 1.02
C GLU A 101 1.14 2.27 2.19
N ARG A 102 0.75 3.48 2.63
CA ARG A 102 -0.21 3.65 3.73
C ARG A 102 -1.56 3.02 3.44
N ALA A 103 -2.06 3.16 2.22
CA ALA A 103 -3.30 2.51 1.79
C ALA A 103 -3.16 0.98 1.83
N THR A 104 -2.01 0.44 1.41
CA THR A 104 -1.70 -1.00 1.49
C THR A 104 -1.66 -1.49 2.93
N ILE A 105 -0.95 -0.80 3.83
CA ILE A 105 -0.91 -1.10 5.26
C ILE A 105 -2.33 -1.06 5.85
N GLY A 106 -3.16 -0.09 5.43
CA GLY A 106 -4.56 0.01 5.85
C GLY A 106 -5.39 -1.23 5.52
N LEU A 107 -5.16 -1.87 4.36
CA LEU A 107 -5.83 -3.12 3.99
C LEU A 107 -5.48 -4.26 4.95
N ALA A 108 -4.22 -4.34 5.38
CA ALA A 108 -3.78 -5.35 6.34
C ALA A 108 -4.31 -5.03 7.75
N VAL A 109 -4.21 -3.78 8.19
CA VAL A 109 -4.70 -3.34 9.51
C VAL A 109 -6.20 -3.62 9.68
N ALA A 110 -6.99 -3.49 8.61
CA ALA A 110 -8.41 -3.81 8.64
C ALA A 110 -8.72 -5.29 8.98
N GLN A 111 -7.72 -6.17 8.87
CA GLN A 111 -7.82 -7.61 9.12
C GLN A 111 -7.10 -8.05 10.41
N LEU A 112 -6.35 -7.14 11.06
CA LEU A 112 -5.64 -7.40 12.30
C LEU A 112 -6.51 -7.12 13.54
N PRO A 113 -6.15 -7.68 14.73
CA PRO A 113 -6.87 -7.41 15.96
C PRO A 113 -6.95 -5.92 16.32
N LEU A 114 -8.15 -5.47 16.69
CA LEU A 114 -8.40 -4.08 17.07
C LEU A 114 -7.57 -3.68 18.30
N GLY A 115 -6.99 -2.47 18.25
CA GLY A 115 -6.31 -1.85 19.39
C GLY A 115 -4.88 -2.30 19.66
N ALA A 116 -4.36 -3.29 18.92
CA ALA A 116 -3.00 -3.80 19.09
C ALA A 116 -1.97 -3.21 18.09
N VAL A 117 -2.42 -2.56 17.02
CA VAL A 117 -1.54 -2.13 15.90
C VAL A 117 -1.01 -0.72 16.10
N LYS A 118 0.31 -0.54 15.90
CA LYS A 118 1.01 0.74 15.81
C LYS A 118 1.73 0.83 14.48
N ILE A 119 1.50 1.91 13.74
CA ILE A 119 2.29 2.24 12.54
C ILE A 119 3.45 3.13 13.00
N VAL A 120 4.68 2.68 12.77
CA VAL A 120 5.89 3.37 13.20
C VAL A 120 6.81 3.61 11.99
N PRO A 121 7.66 4.65 11.99
CA PRO A 121 8.69 4.75 10.97
C PRO A 121 9.58 3.50 10.97
N ARG A 122 9.90 2.99 9.79
CA ARG A 122 10.82 1.85 9.64
C ARG A 122 12.17 2.17 10.30
N GLY A 123 12.75 1.19 10.99
CA GLY A 123 14.01 1.34 11.72
C GLY A 123 13.96 2.19 13.00
N SER A 124 12.83 2.81 13.35
CA SER A 124 12.76 3.72 14.51
C SER A 124 12.62 3.01 15.86
N THR A 125 12.23 1.73 15.85
CA THR A 125 12.10 0.88 17.04
C THR A 125 13.01 -0.33 16.91
N VAL A 126 13.37 -0.97 18.02
CA VAL A 126 14.19 -2.20 17.99
C VAL A 126 13.52 -3.29 17.15
N ALA A 127 12.19 -3.41 17.23
CA ALA A 127 11.42 -4.38 16.46
C ALA A 127 11.43 -4.06 14.96
N SER A 128 11.14 -2.80 14.58
CA SER A 128 11.13 -2.39 13.17
C SER A 128 12.52 -2.42 12.52
N ALA A 129 13.59 -2.12 13.27
CA ALA A 129 14.97 -2.24 12.80
C ALA A 129 15.41 -3.70 12.61
N ALA A 130 14.99 -4.61 13.51
CA ALA A 130 15.26 -6.03 13.36
C ALA A 130 14.56 -6.62 12.12
N ALA A 131 13.30 -6.21 11.87
CA ALA A 131 12.55 -6.62 10.69
C ALA A 131 13.19 -6.09 9.38
N GLU A 132 13.68 -4.86 9.41
CA GLU A 132 14.42 -4.28 8.28
C GLU A 132 15.67 -5.10 7.94
N TRP A 133 16.50 -5.37 8.93
CA TRP A 133 17.72 -6.16 8.73
C TRP A 133 17.43 -7.58 8.24
N ALA A 134 16.40 -8.24 8.77
CA ALA A 134 15.98 -9.57 8.32
C ALA A 134 15.55 -9.61 6.85
N THR A 135 15.06 -8.48 6.31
CA THR A 135 14.72 -8.37 4.89
C THR A 135 16.00 -8.27 4.04
N SER A 136 16.95 -7.42 4.43
CA SER A 136 18.23 -7.22 3.72
C SER A 136 19.14 -8.45 3.73
N ALA A 137 18.97 -9.38 4.67
CA ALA A 137 19.74 -10.61 4.76
C ALA A 137 19.20 -11.76 3.86
N ARG A 138 18.03 -11.58 3.25
CA ARG A 138 17.39 -12.56 2.36
C ARG A 138 17.66 -12.31 0.86
N GLU A 139 18.32 -11.20 0.52
CA GLU A 139 18.78 -10.84 -0.83
C GLU A 139 20.25 -11.21 -1.05
#